data_AF-A0A8X6HET9-F1
#
_entry.id   AF-A0A8X6HET9-F1
#
_cell.length_a   1.000
_cell.length_b   1.000
_cell.length_c   1.000
_cell.angle_alpha   90.00
_cell.angle_beta   90.00
_cell.angle_gamma   90.00
#
_symmetry.space_group_name_H-M   'P 1'
#
loop_
_entity.id
_entity.type
_entity.pdbx_description
1 polymer ?
#
loop_
_entity_poly.entity_id
_entity_poly.type
_entity_poly.pdbx_seq_one_letter_code
_entity_poly.pdbx_strand_id
1 'polypeptide(L)'
;MFRGARKEELILIADELGEIINPEMKVLDLKNLILNSDKYKIDKVFIDDYLDSIIADRKSKEEQERLTEQSKLEFEKIKLEQIKLEIELDNSNDEFAKITLSSTFGENVEAKLIKTAITLDNNSFFESSYGLLGSDHG
;
A
#
# COMPACT_ATOMS: atom_id res chain seq x y z
N MET A 1 -7.56 -43.40 -4.72
CA MET A 1 -8.73 -42.97 -3.96
C MET A 1 -8.34 -41.89 -2.94
N PHE A 2 -8.22 -42.12 -1.64
CA PHE A 2 -8.28 -41.05 -0.62
C PHE A 2 -7.04 -40.15 -0.42
N ARG A 3 -6.24 -39.87 -1.47
CA ARG A 3 -5.02 -39.04 -1.32
C ARG A 3 -5.42 -37.58 -1.18
N GLY A 4 -5.04 -36.95 -0.08
CA GLY A 4 -5.36 -35.54 0.18
C GLY A 4 -6.75 -35.28 0.76
N ALA A 5 -7.53 -36.35 1.00
CA ALA A 5 -8.81 -36.29 1.69
C ALA A 5 -8.61 -36.05 3.21
N ARG A 6 -9.39 -35.13 3.77
CA ARG A 6 -9.52 -34.86 5.21
C ARG A 6 -10.56 -35.76 5.85
N LYS A 7 -10.57 -35.80 7.18
CA LYS A 7 -11.57 -36.56 7.96
C LYS A 7 -12.99 -36.14 7.61
N GLU A 8 -13.26 -34.84 7.53
CA GLU A 8 -14.59 -34.30 7.19
C GLU A 8 -15.08 -34.76 5.81
N GLU A 9 -14.20 -34.78 4.81
CA GLU A 9 -14.53 -35.21 3.44
C GLU A 9 -14.82 -36.71 3.39
N LEU A 10 -14.08 -37.52 4.17
CA LEU A 10 -14.37 -38.94 4.30
C LEU A 10 -15.70 -39.20 5.02
N ILE A 11 -16.03 -38.39 6.03
CA ILE A 11 -17.34 -38.44 6.68
C ILE A 11 -18.45 -38.16 5.66
N LEU A 12 -18.28 -37.11 4.83
CA LEU A 12 -19.25 -36.78 3.79
C LEU A 12 -19.47 -37.93 2.80
N ILE A 13 -18.39 -38.58 2.35
CA ILE A 13 -18.50 -39.75 1.45
C ILE A 13 -19.19 -40.93 2.14
N ALA A 14 -18.85 -41.23 3.40
CA ALA A 14 -19.49 -42.30 4.13
C ALA A 14 -21.00 -42.03 4.33
N ASP A 15 -21.39 -40.77 4.52
CA ASP A 15 -22.78 -40.35 4.72
C ASP A 15 -23.56 -40.46 3.41
N GLU A 16 -22.96 -40.06 2.29
CA GLU A 16 -23.50 -40.23 0.94
C GLU A 16 -23.73 -41.71 0.59
N LEU A 17 -22.83 -42.58 1.06
CA LEU A 17 -22.99 -44.03 0.93
C LEU A 17 -24.04 -44.60 1.90
N GLY A 18 -24.59 -43.80 2.82
CA GLY A 18 -25.55 -44.20 3.83
C GLY A 18 -24.97 -45.14 4.88
N GLU A 19 -23.66 -45.07 5.10
CA GLU A 19 -22.98 -45.83 6.15
C GLU A 19 -23.19 -45.15 7.52
N ILE A 20 -23.19 -45.94 8.60
CA ILE A 20 -23.37 -45.40 9.94
C ILE A 20 -22.05 -44.79 10.43
N ILE A 21 -22.06 -43.47 10.67
CA ILE A 21 -20.88 -42.73 11.08
C ILE A 21 -20.90 -42.44 12.59
N ASN A 22 -19.77 -42.65 13.25
CA ASN A 22 -19.48 -42.12 14.57
C ASN A 22 -18.44 -40.99 14.44
N PRO A 23 -18.69 -39.78 15.00
CA PRO A 23 -17.74 -38.66 14.96
C PRO A 23 -16.33 -39.00 15.48
N GLU A 24 -16.22 -39.97 16.40
CA GLU A 24 -14.95 -40.40 17.00
C GLU A 24 -14.17 -41.39 16.13
N MET A 25 -14.71 -41.84 14.99
CA MET A 25 -13.99 -42.74 14.09
C MET A 25 -12.68 -42.13 13.61
N LYS A 26 -11.65 -42.98 13.50
CA LYS A 26 -10.37 -42.58 12.94
C LYS A 26 -10.46 -42.55 11.42
N VAL A 27 -9.58 -41.77 10.80
CA VAL A 27 -9.46 -41.67 9.34
C VAL A 27 -9.27 -43.04 8.69
N LEU A 28 -8.50 -43.94 9.31
CA LEU A 28 -8.31 -45.29 8.79
C LEU A 28 -9.61 -46.11 8.80
N ASP A 29 -10.39 -46.01 9.88
CA ASP A 29 -11.66 -46.72 10.03
C ASP A 29 -12.68 -46.22 9.00
N LEU A 30 -12.77 -44.90 8.80
CA LEU A 30 -13.60 -44.28 7.76
C LEU A 30 -13.24 -44.77 6.36
N LYS A 31 -11.93 -44.83 6.03
CA LYS A 31 -11.47 -45.35 4.74
C LYS A 31 -11.88 -46.82 4.55
N ASN A 32 -11.72 -47.63 5.59
CA ASN A 32 -12.11 -49.03 5.54
C ASN A 32 -13.63 -49.19 5.40
N LEU A 33 -14.42 -48.38 6.11
CA LEU A 33 -15.88 -48.37 6.01
C LEU A 33 -16.34 -48.09 4.57
N ILE A 34 -15.82 -47.03 3.96
CA ILE A 34 -16.12 -46.65 2.58
C ILE A 34 -15.72 -47.76 1.59
N LEU A 35 -14.50 -48.28 1.70
CA LEU A 35 -14.01 -49.33 0.78
C LEU A 35 -14.81 -50.63 0.87
N ASN A 36 -15.38 -50.92 2.05
CA ASN A 36 -16.18 -52.11 2.27
C ASN A 36 -17.66 -51.94 1.92
N SER A 37 -18.13 -50.70 1.75
CA SER A 37 -19.51 -50.39 1.36
C SER A 37 -19.88 -51.03 0.02
N ASP A 38 -21.05 -51.66 -0.04
CA ASP A 38 -21.56 -52.25 -1.28
C ASP A 38 -21.83 -51.18 -2.34
N LYS A 39 -22.34 -50.01 -1.93
CA LYS A 39 -22.58 -48.89 -2.85
C LYS A 39 -21.28 -48.38 -3.47
N TYR A 40 -20.21 -48.28 -2.67
CA TYR A 40 -18.90 -47.91 -3.19
C TYR A 40 -18.36 -48.94 -4.18
N LYS A 41 -18.54 -50.24 -3.92
CA LYS A 41 -18.11 -51.28 -4.87
C LYS A 41 -18.91 -51.27 -6.17
N ILE A 42 -20.20 -50.94 -6.10
CA ILE A 42 -21.09 -50.83 -7.26
C ILE A 42 -20.70 -49.63 -8.14
N ASP A 43 -20.47 -48.47 -7.53
CA ASP A 43 -20.21 -47.22 -8.28
C ASP A 43 -18.92 -46.54 -7.84
N LYS A 44 -17.83 -47.30 -7.88
CA LYS A 44 -16.51 -46.85 -7.43
C LYS A 44 -16.04 -45.59 -8.17
N VAL A 45 -16.24 -45.53 -9.49
CA VAL A 45 -15.75 -44.44 -10.33
C VAL A 45 -16.43 -43.14 -9.95
N PHE A 46 -17.75 -43.14 -9.80
CA PHE A 46 -18.49 -41.96 -9.38
C PHE A 46 -18.05 -41.45 -8.00
N ILE A 47 -17.86 -42.36 -7.03
CA ILE A 47 -17.46 -41.95 -5.67
C ILE A 47 -16.02 -41.42 -5.64
N ASP A 48 -15.11 -42.01 -6.44
CA ASP A 48 -13.75 -41.50 -6.61
C ASP A 48 -13.79 -40.08 -7.21
N ASP A 49 -14.52 -39.87 -8.31
CA ASP A 49 -14.64 -38.57 -8.99
C ASP A 49 -15.32 -37.52 -8.09
N TYR A 50 -16.34 -37.92 -7.33
CA TYR A 50 -17.03 -37.05 -6.39
C TYR A 50 -16.11 -36.58 -5.27
N LEU A 51 -15.32 -37.50 -4.67
CA LEU A 51 -14.33 -37.14 -3.67
C LEU A 51 -13.24 -36.22 -4.24
N ASP A 52 -12.77 -36.50 -5.45
CA ASP A 52 -11.77 -35.65 -6.12
C ASP A 52 -12.32 -34.24 -6.38
N SER A 53 -13.60 -34.12 -6.76
CA SER A 53 -14.28 -32.81 -6.89
C SER A 53 -14.32 -32.05 -5.57
N ILE A 54 -14.72 -32.69 -4.46
CA ILE A 54 -14.76 -32.05 -3.13
C ILE A 54 -13.36 -31.53 -2.74
N ILE A 55 -12.32 -32.34 -2.96
CA ILE A 55 -10.93 -31.96 -2.64
C ILE A 55 -10.47 -30.81 -3.53
N ALA A 56 -10.82 -30.83 -4.82
CA ALA A 56 -10.46 -29.80 -5.78
C ALA A 56 -11.12 -28.47 -5.43
N ASP A 57 -12.43 -28.47 -5.14
CA ASP A 57 -13.20 -27.28 -4.77
C ASP A 57 -12.61 -26.63 -3.51
N ARG A 58 -12.29 -27.44 -2.50
CA ARG A 58 -11.67 -26.96 -1.27
C ARG A 58 -10.32 -26.31 -1.54
N LYS A 59 -9.43 -26.98 -2.28
CA LYS A 59 -8.10 -26.42 -2.61
C LYS A 59 -8.22 -25.14 -3.42
N SER A 60 -9.16 -25.09 -4.36
CA SER A 60 -9.43 -23.89 -5.16
C SER A 60 -9.89 -22.73 -4.27
N LYS A 61 -10.78 -23.00 -3.31
CA LYS A 61 -11.25 -21.99 -2.35
C LYS A 61 -10.12 -21.47 -1.46
N GLU A 62 -9.30 -22.37 -0.91
CA GLU A 62 -8.15 -22.00 -0.08
C GLU A 62 -7.11 -21.16 -0.86
N GLU A 63 -6.84 -21.53 -2.11
CA GLU A 63 -5.96 -20.75 -2.97
C GLU A 63 -6.53 -19.36 -3.27
N GLN A 64 -7.83 -19.29 -3.58
CA GLN A 64 -8.50 -18.01 -3.85
C GLN A 64 -8.50 -17.10 -2.63
N GLU A 65 -8.72 -17.65 -1.43
CA GLU A 65 -8.64 -16.92 -0.16
C GLU A 65 -7.22 -16.37 0.06
N ARG A 66 -6.20 -17.20 -0.15
CA ARG A 66 -4.79 -16.80 -0.04
C ARG A 66 -4.43 -15.67 -1.01
N LEU A 67 -4.81 -15.79 -2.29
CA LEU A 67 -4.56 -14.76 -3.30
C LEU A 67 -5.28 -13.44 -2.96
N THR A 68 -6.50 -13.54 -2.45
CA THR A 68 -7.29 -12.37 -2.02
C THR A 68 -6.62 -11.67 -0.84
N GLU A 69 -6.16 -12.42 0.15
CA GLU A 69 -5.44 -11.88 1.31
C GLU A 69 -4.10 -11.26 0.90
N GLN A 70 -3.34 -11.93 0.05
CA GLN A 70 -2.09 -11.39 -0.50
C GLN A 70 -2.33 -10.07 -1.26
N SER A 71 -3.36 -10.02 -2.10
CA SER A 71 -3.71 -8.80 -2.85
C SER A 71 -4.10 -7.64 -1.92
N LYS A 72 -4.82 -7.92 -0.82
CA LYS A 72 -5.16 -6.91 0.19
C LYS A 72 -3.93 -6.34 0.86
N LEU A 73 -3.00 -7.20 1.27
CA LEU A 73 -1.74 -6.79 1.91
C LEU A 73 -0.86 -5.97 0.96
N GLU A 74 -0.77 -6.37 -0.31
CA GLU A 74 -0.01 -5.65 -1.32
C GLU A 74 -0.62 -4.27 -1.61
N PHE A 75 -1.95 -4.19 -1.71
CA PHE A 75 -2.66 -2.93 -1.86
C PHE A 75 -2.43 -1.98 -0.66
N GLU A 76 -2.50 -2.50 0.57
CA GLU A 76 -2.24 -1.72 1.77
C GLU A 76 -0.79 -1.20 1.81
N LYS A 77 0.18 -2.04 1.42
CA LYS A 77 1.58 -1.64 1.32
C LYS A 77 1.79 -0.50 0.32
N ILE A 78 1.21 -0.60 -0.88
CA ILE A 78 1.27 0.45 -1.91
C ILE A 78 0.67 1.75 -1.35
N LYS A 79 -0.47 1.66 -0.66
CA LYS A 79 -1.14 2.83 -0.07
C LYS A 79 -0.26 3.51 0.99
N LEU A 80 0.38 2.73 1.87
CA LEU A 80 1.29 3.26 2.88
C LEU A 80 2.52 3.92 2.25
N GLU A 81 3.06 3.33 1.18
CA GLU A 81 4.20 3.89 0.46
C GLU A 81 3.85 5.21 -0.24
N GLN A 82 2.66 5.31 -0.84
CA GLN A 82 2.14 6.57 -1.40
C GLN A 82 2.01 7.67 -0.35
N ILE A 83 1.40 7.35 0.81
CA ILE A 83 1.27 8.31 1.92
C ILE A 83 2.64 8.77 2.40
N LYS A 84 3.61 7.85 2.52
CA LYS A 84 4.97 8.20 2.94
C LYS A 84 5.64 9.16 1.95
N LEU A 85 5.52 8.91 0.65
CA LEU A 85 6.07 9.77 -0.39
C LEU A 85 5.39 11.15 -0.41
N GLU A 86 4.08 11.22 -0.18
CA GLU A 86 3.34 12.48 -0.10
C GLU A 86 3.82 13.33 1.09
N ILE A 87 3.99 12.72 2.26
CA ILE A 87 4.55 13.41 3.45
C ILE A 87 5.98 13.91 3.17
N GLU A 88 6.82 13.12 2.51
CA GLU A 88 8.20 13.51 2.19
C GLU A 88 8.25 14.67 1.17
N LEU A 89 7.33 14.65 0.20
CA LEU A 89 7.17 15.72 -0.78
C LEU A 89 6.70 17.03 -0.12
N ASP A 90 5.71 16.96 0.76
CA ASP A 90 5.20 18.13 1.50
C ASP A 90 6.29 18.76 2.37
N ASN A 91 7.05 17.94 3.10
CA ASN A 91 8.18 18.42 3.91
C ASN A 91 9.26 19.10 3.04
N SER A 92 9.56 18.52 1.87
CA SER A 92 10.54 19.09 0.94
C SER A 92 10.06 20.42 0.35
N ASN A 93 8.77 20.52 0.03
CA ASN A 93 8.15 21.75 -0.48
C ASN A 93 8.15 22.86 0.58
N ASP A 94 7.87 22.53 1.83
CA ASP A 94 7.92 23.49 2.94
C ASP A 94 9.35 24.03 3.15
N GLU A 95 10.36 23.16 3.08
CA GLU A 95 11.76 23.56 3.18
C GLU A 95 12.17 24.47 2.00
N PHE A 96 11.78 24.09 0.78
CA PHE A 96 12.03 24.89 -0.42
C PHE A 96 11.39 26.28 -0.34
N ALA A 97 10.14 26.35 0.12
CA ALA A 97 9.42 27.62 0.31
C ALA A 97 10.13 28.53 1.33
N LYS A 98 10.58 27.95 2.45
CA LYS A 98 11.32 28.69 3.49
C LYS A 98 12.64 29.27 2.98
N ILE A 99 13.41 28.49 2.23
CA ILE A 99 14.68 28.94 1.62
C ILE A 99 14.41 30.08 0.63
N THR A 100 13.40 29.92 -0.23
CA THR A 100 13.04 30.91 -1.25
C THR A 100 12.61 32.25 -0.64
N LEU A 101 11.79 32.22 0.42
CA LEU A 101 11.40 33.44 1.15
C LEU A 101 12.60 34.13 1.79
N SER A 102 13.53 33.36 2.38
CA SER A 102 14.73 33.93 3.00
C SER A 102 15.66 34.58 1.97
N SER A 103 15.86 33.96 0.80
CA SER A 103 16.71 34.49 -0.27
C SER A 103 16.13 35.78 -0.87
N THR A 104 14.86 35.75 -1.27
CA THR A 104 14.19 36.89 -1.91
C THR A 104 14.05 38.08 -0.95
N PHE A 105 13.86 37.84 0.35
CA PHE A 105 13.87 38.91 1.34
C PHE A 105 15.24 39.60 1.42
N GLY A 106 16.34 38.83 1.46
CA GLY A 106 17.70 39.35 1.49
C GLY A 106 18.03 40.24 0.29
N GLU A 107 17.76 39.75 -0.92
CA GLU A 107 17.99 40.49 -2.18
C GLU A 107 17.22 41.82 -2.22
N ASN A 108 15.97 41.83 -1.76
CA ASN A 108 15.14 43.04 -1.73
C ASN A 108 15.64 44.09 -0.71
N VAL A 109 16.14 43.64 0.45
CA VAL A 109 16.75 44.53 1.45
C VAL A 109 18.04 45.14 0.89
N GLU A 110 18.90 44.33 0.28
CA GLU A 110 20.15 44.79 -0.33
C GLU A 110 19.90 45.81 -1.45
N ALA A 111 18.96 45.51 -2.37
CA ALA A 111 18.58 46.43 -3.43
C ALA A 111 18.04 47.76 -2.90
N LYS A 112 17.31 47.76 -1.78
CA LYS A 112 16.79 48.98 -1.15
C LYS A 112 17.89 49.80 -0.48
N LEU A 113 18.86 49.15 0.17
CA LEU A 113 20.01 49.82 0.77
C LEU A 113 20.89 50.49 -0.30
N ILE A 114 21.19 49.78 -1.39
CA ILE A 114 21.98 50.32 -2.51
C ILE A 114 21.29 51.54 -3.13
N LYS A 115 19.98 51.46 -3.42
CA LYS A 115 19.22 52.60 -3.95
C LYS A 115 19.25 53.82 -3.02
N THR A 116 19.17 53.59 -1.70
CA THR A 116 19.21 54.66 -0.71
C THR A 116 20.60 55.31 -0.67
N ALA A 117 21.67 54.51 -0.65
CA ALA A 117 23.05 55.01 -0.64
C ALA A 117 23.36 55.86 -1.90
N ILE A 118 22.99 55.38 -3.09
CA ILE A 118 23.16 56.13 -4.34
C ILE A 118 22.40 57.47 -4.32
N THR A 119 21.21 57.49 -3.74
CA THR A 119 20.40 58.73 -3.66
C THR A 119 21.04 59.76 -2.72
N LEU A 120 21.64 59.32 -1.62
CA LEU A 120 22.34 60.21 -0.68
C LEU A 120 23.61 60.81 -1.28
N ASP A 121 24.40 60.03 -2.00
CA ASP A 121 25.62 60.51 -2.67
C ASP A 121 25.32 61.49 -3.81
N ASN A 122 24.21 61.30 -4.53
CA ASN A 122 23.79 62.24 -5.57
C ASN A 122 23.29 63.58 -5.00
N ASN A 123 22.70 63.57 -3.80
CA ASN A 123 22.25 64.80 -3.14
C ASN A 123 23.43 65.61 -2.56
N SER A 124 24.48 64.96 -2.05
CA SER A 124 25.69 65.64 -1.56
C SER A 124 26.52 66.27 -2.69
N PHE A 125 26.49 65.69 -3.89
CA PHE A 125 27.09 66.29 -5.08
C PHE A 125 26.35 67.56 -5.55
N PHE A 126 25.01 67.58 -5.46
CA PHE A 126 24.21 68.75 -5.81
C PHE A 126 24.38 69.91 -4.83
N GLU A 127 24.43 69.66 -3.51
CA GLU A 127 24.65 70.74 -2.52
C GLU A 127 26.05 71.35 -2.61
N SER A 128 27.08 70.59 -3.02
CA SER A 128 28.41 71.16 -3.25
C SER A 128 28.48 72.04 -4.50
N SER A 129 27.57 71.89 -5.46
CA SER A 129 27.54 72.69 -6.71
C SER A 129 26.88 74.07 -6.58
N TYR A 130 26.15 74.33 -5.48
CA TYR A 130 25.51 75.63 -5.22
C TYR A 130 26.27 76.54 -4.24
N GLY A 131 27.48 76.17 -3.81
CA GLY A 131 28.31 76.97 -2.89
C GLY A 131 29.19 78.05 -3.53
N LEU A 132 29.19 78.22 -4.86
CA LEU A 132 30.17 79.08 -5.56
C LEU A 132 29.58 80.02 -6.64
N LEU A 133 28.39 80.59 -6.43
CA LEU A 133 27.91 81.69 -7.27
C LEU A 133 27.35 82.84 -6.44
N GLY A 134 28.19 83.87 -6.26
CA GLY A 134 27.72 85.26 -6.26
C GLY A 134 27.49 85.92 -4.91
N SER A 135 28.56 86.11 -4.13
CA SER A 135 28.70 87.34 -3.35
C SER A 135 29.04 88.48 -4.31
N ASP A 136 28.05 89.32 -4.65
CA ASP A 136 28.31 90.69 -5.10
C ASP A 136 27.02 91.52 -5.01
N HIS A 137 27.06 92.55 -4.16
CA HIS A 137 26.51 93.90 -4.32
C HIS A 137 26.09 94.54 -2.98
N GLY A 138 26.84 95.58 -2.59
CA GLY A 138 26.56 96.46 -1.46
C GLY A 138 27.81 97.18 -0.97
#